data_AF-A0A845W0L5-F1
#
_entry.id   AF-A0A845W0L5-F1
#
_cell.length_a   1.000
_cell.length_b   1.000
_cell.length_c   1.000
_cell.angle_alpha   90.00
_cell.angle_beta   90.00
_cell.angle_gamma   90.00
#
_symmetry.space_group_name_H-M   'P 1'
#
loop_
_entity.id
_entity.type
_entity.pdbx_description
1 polymer ?
#
loop_
_entity_poly.entity_id
_entity_poly.type
_entity_poly.pdbx_seq_one_letter_code
_entity_poly.pdbx_strand_id
1 'polypeptide(L)'
;MIRKILISVAGRGLCEEMFNMLAEIPAIQQASVTVLHVVPPQVTAEAMSAKLEEGGKILADAVKSLKVDPSRITPRLKQGDPKNIVTQVADEEETDLIIMGSRGLTRLEAILENSVSQYVFQLSSRPMLLVKDDVYVKQIRRIMVAMDKSDAAQNSFELALSLVRDMKNVQLYLARVIPEAKPDQVMSNAEADPVLAEAAAKAKRLGVSYRCVLSGGKPGPGICELAEDKNIDLLILGSPDRRPSMAKSLVDLDRLLGNSLSDYVRVKANCPVLLSRTTT
;
A
#
# COMPACT_ATOMS: atom_id res chain seq x y z
N MET A 1 -5.72 -1.35 -13.99
CA MET A 1 -6.45 -2.47 -13.33
C MET A 1 -5.38 -3.43 -12.84
N ILE A 2 -5.43 -3.88 -11.59
CA ILE A 2 -4.38 -4.74 -11.01
C ILE A 2 -4.55 -6.17 -11.50
N ARG A 3 -3.57 -6.69 -12.25
CA ARG A 3 -3.58 -8.04 -12.83
C ARG A 3 -2.34 -8.85 -12.47
N LYS A 4 -1.19 -8.19 -12.26
CA LYS A 4 0.06 -8.83 -11.81
C LYS A 4 0.43 -8.29 -10.44
N ILE A 5 0.51 -9.16 -9.44
CA ILE A 5 0.84 -8.78 -8.06
C ILE A 5 2.17 -9.41 -7.67
N LEU A 6 3.07 -8.61 -7.07
CA LEU A 6 4.29 -9.12 -6.44
C LEU A 6 4.12 -9.09 -4.93
N ILE A 7 4.23 -10.22 -4.26
CA ILE A 7 4.28 -10.30 -2.80
C ILE A 7 5.73 -10.55 -2.38
N SER A 8 6.28 -9.65 -1.58
CA SER A 8 7.57 -9.86 -0.91
C SER A 8 7.35 -10.47 0.48
N VAL A 9 7.96 -11.63 0.73
CA VAL A 9 7.71 -12.40 1.97
C VAL A 9 8.95 -12.54 2.84
N ALA A 10 8.74 -12.46 4.15
CA ALA A 10 9.79 -12.58 5.18
C ALA A 10 9.42 -13.59 6.29
N GLY A 11 8.48 -14.50 6.01
CA GLY A 11 8.09 -15.57 6.94
C GLY A 11 7.17 -15.13 8.08
N ARG A 12 6.46 -14.00 7.94
CA ARG A 12 5.56 -13.46 8.97
C ARG A 12 4.07 -13.68 8.68
N GLY A 13 3.70 -14.13 7.47
CA GLY A 13 2.32 -14.45 7.09
C GLY A 13 1.40 -13.26 6.80
N LEU A 14 1.72 -12.05 7.27
CA LEU A 14 0.84 -10.88 7.13
C LEU A 14 0.61 -10.44 5.67
N CYS A 15 1.60 -10.59 4.80
CA CYS A 15 1.45 -10.20 3.39
C CYS A 15 0.55 -11.18 2.64
N GLU A 16 0.68 -12.46 3.00
CA GLU A 16 -0.10 -13.56 2.48
C GLU A 16 -1.56 -13.47 2.94
N GLU A 17 -1.79 -13.16 4.23
CA GLU A 17 -3.11 -12.83 4.77
C GLU A 17 -3.73 -11.64 4.04
N MET A 18 -2.97 -10.56 3.84
CA MET A 18 -3.45 -9.37 3.13
C MET A 18 -3.81 -9.70 1.68
N PHE A 19 -2.98 -10.46 0.97
CA PHE A 19 -3.30 -10.90 -0.38
C PHE A 19 -4.56 -11.76 -0.43
N ASN A 20 -4.74 -12.67 0.53
CA ASN A 20 -5.94 -13.49 0.60
C ASN A 20 -7.20 -12.63 0.77
N MET A 21 -7.16 -11.57 1.58
CA MET A 21 -8.27 -10.62 1.70
C MET A 21 -8.50 -9.81 0.41
N LEU A 22 -7.42 -9.43 -0.29
CA LEU A 22 -7.54 -8.79 -1.61
C LEU A 22 -8.12 -9.72 -2.66
N ALA A 23 -7.77 -11.01 -2.65
CA ALA A 23 -8.25 -11.99 -3.61
C ALA A 23 -9.77 -12.26 -3.50
N GLU A 24 -10.40 -11.90 -2.38
CA GLU A 24 -11.86 -11.87 -2.23
C GLU A 24 -12.53 -10.73 -3.02
N ILE A 25 -11.76 -9.69 -3.42
CA ILE A 25 -12.25 -8.60 -4.25
C ILE A 25 -12.42 -9.11 -5.68
N PRO A 26 -13.61 -9.03 -6.30
CA PRO A 26 -13.86 -9.55 -7.65
C PRO A 26 -12.87 -9.03 -8.71
N ALA A 27 -12.49 -7.75 -8.61
CA ALA A 27 -11.52 -7.11 -9.51
C ALA A 27 -10.10 -7.70 -9.43
N ILE A 28 -9.74 -8.33 -8.30
CA ILE A 28 -8.42 -8.92 -8.04
C ILE A 28 -8.44 -10.44 -8.16
N GLN A 29 -9.63 -11.06 -8.12
CA GLN A 29 -9.78 -12.51 -8.09
C GLN A 29 -9.04 -13.23 -9.22
N GLN A 30 -8.82 -12.58 -10.38
CA GLN A 30 -8.12 -13.11 -11.55
C GLN A 30 -6.66 -12.66 -11.70
N ALA A 31 -6.09 -12.01 -10.69
CA ALA A 31 -4.70 -11.59 -10.73
C ALA A 31 -3.74 -12.79 -10.66
N SER A 32 -2.63 -12.72 -11.40
CA SER A 32 -1.47 -13.57 -11.17
C SER A 32 -0.64 -13.01 -10.02
N VAL A 33 0.03 -13.89 -9.29
CA VAL A 33 0.81 -13.53 -8.12
C VAL A 33 2.20 -14.12 -8.18
N THR A 34 3.21 -13.26 -8.11
CA THR A 34 4.60 -13.66 -7.91
C THR A 34 4.91 -13.57 -6.43
N VAL A 35 5.34 -14.67 -5.82
CA VAL A 35 5.77 -14.70 -4.41
C VAL A 35 7.29 -14.69 -4.38
N LEU A 36 7.87 -13.64 -3.81
CA LEU A 36 9.31 -13.40 -3.80
C LEU A 36 9.87 -13.47 -2.38
N HIS A 37 10.84 -14.35 -2.19
CA HIS A 37 11.73 -14.29 -1.04
C HIS A 37 13.16 -13.96 -1.50
N VAL A 38 13.81 -13.03 -0.80
CA VAL A 38 15.18 -12.61 -1.09
C VAL A 38 16.10 -13.00 0.06
N VAL A 39 17.12 -13.79 -0.25
CA VAL A 39 18.16 -14.22 0.68
C VAL A 39 19.32 -13.23 0.61
N PRO A 40 19.61 -12.48 1.69
CA PRO A 40 20.73 -11.55 1.72
C PRO A 40 22.09 -12.25 1.57
N PRO A 41 23.10 -11.60 0.99
CA PRO A 41 24.45 -12.16 0.87
C PRO A 41 25.01 -12.60 2.22
N GLN A 42 25.68 -13.76 2.24
CA GLN A 42 26.39 -14.29 3.41
C GLN A 42 27.90 -14.32 3.14
N VAL A 43 28.70 -14.26 4.21
CA VAL A 43 30.17 -14.23 4.10
C VAL A 43 30.75 -15.60 3.74
N THR A 44 30.13 -16.69 4.21
CA THR A 44 30.61 -18.06 3.98
C THR A 44 29.61 -18.88 3.16
N ALA A 45 30.12 -19.92 2.48
CA ALA A 45 29.30 -20.82 1.67
C ALA A 45 28.32 -21.62 2.54
N GLU A 46 28.74 -22.04 3.74
CA GLU A 46 27.93 -22.79 4.69
C GLU A 46 26.76 -21.93 5.20
N ALA A 47 27.03 -20.68 5.57
CA ALA A 47 25.99 -19.75 5.99
C ALA A 47 25.04 -19.44 4.84
N MET A 48 25.55 -19.29 3.62
CA MET A 48 24.73 -19.08 2.42
C MET A 48 23.80 -20.26 2.16
N SER A 49 24.32 -21.49 2.24
CA SER A 49 23.54 -22.72 2.04
C SER A 49 22.41 -22.84 3.07
N ALA A 50 22.71 -22.60 4.35
CA ALA A 50 21.70 -22.61 5.41
C ALA A 50 20.61 -21.54 5.18
N LYS A 51 20.98 -20.33 4.75
CA LYS A 51 20.01 -19.26 4.45
C LYS A 51 19.18 -19.52 3.20
N LEU A 52 19.72 -20.19 2.19
CA LEU A 52 18.94 -20.64 1.03
C LEU A 52 17.91 -21.68 1.42
N GLU A 53 18.27 -22.62 2.29
CA GLU A 53 17.35 -23.64 2.79
C GLU A 53 16.21 -23.01 3.62
N GLU A 54 16.55 -22.12 4.55
CA GLU A 54 15.58 -21.34 5.33
C GLU A 54 14.65 -20.53 4.43
N GLY A 55 15.21 -19.81 3.44
CA GLY A 55 14.45 -19.01 2.49
C GLY A 55 13.54 -19.85 1.59
N GLY A 56 13.97 -21.05 1.21
CA GLY A 56 13.15 -22.02 0.49
C GLY A 56 11.93 -22.47 1.29
N LYS A 57 12.09 -22.71 2.60
CA LYS A 57 10.98 -23.06 3.51
C LYS A 57 10.00 -21.90 3.64
N ILE A 58 10.49 -20.67 3.89
CA ILE A 58 9.66 -19.46 3.96
C ILE A 58 8.83 -19.29 2.67
N LEU A 59 9.46 -19.45 1.50
CA LEU A 59 8.78 -19.30 0.22
C LEU A 59 7.72 -20.39 0.01
N ALA A 60 8.02 -21.64 0.35
CA ALA A 60 7.08 -22.75 0.24
C ALA A 60 5.86 -22.56 1.15
N ASP A 61 6.08 -22.13 2.40
CA ASP A 61 4.99 -21.86 3.35
C ASP A 61 4.11 -20.69 2.88
N ALA A 62 4.74 -19.63 2.36
CA ALA A 62 4.01 -18.49 1.80
C ALA A 62 3.11 -18.92 0.64
N VAL A 63 3.64 -19.67 -0.33
CA VAL A 63 2.87 -20.20 -1.47
C VAL A 63 1.70 -21.06 -0.99
N LYS A 64 1.93 -21.94 -0.02
CA LYS A 64 0.90 -22.83 0.54
C LYS A 64 -0.22 -22.06 1.25
N SER A 65 0.09 -20.90 1.83
CA SER A 65 -0.88 -20.07 2.54
C SER A 65 -1.82 -19.27 1.62
N LEU A 66 -1.48 -19.13 0.34
CA LEU A 66 -2.32 -18.38 -0.61
C LEU A 66 -3.56 -19.18 -1.00
N LYS A 67 -4.72 -18.55 -0.91
CA LYS A 67 -6.05 -19.14 -1.18
C LYS A 67 -6.51 -18.86 -2.61
N VAL A 68 -5.61 -19.03 -3.57
CA VAL A 68 -5.86 -18.83 -5.00
C VAL A 68 -5.48 -20.09 -5.78
N ASP A 69 -5.77 -20.07 -7.08
CA ASP A 69 -5.41 -21.19 -7.96
C ASP A 69 -3.89 -21.29 -8.04
N PRO A 70 -3.26 -22.44 -7.71
CA PRO A 70 -1.82 -22.61 -7.78
C PRO A 70 -1.21 -22.31 -9.16
N SER A 71 -1.96 -22.48 -10.25
CA SER A 71 -1.50 -22.14 -11.61
C SER A 71 -1.23 -20.65 -11.82
N ARG A 72 -1.69 -19.80 -10.90
CA ARG A 72 -1.49 -18.34 -10.92
C ARG A 72 -0.37 -17.88 -9.99
N ILE A 73 0.29 -18.81 -9.29
CA ILE A 73 1.35 -18.50 -8.33
C ILE A 73 2.70 -18.79 -8.97
N THR A 74 3.56 -17.77 -9.05
CA THR A 74 4.95 -17.89 -9.49
C THR A 74 5.89 -17.71 -8.30
N PRO A 75 6.47 -18.77 -7.73
CA PRO A 75 7.46 -18.65 -6.66
C PRO A 75 8.82 -18.19 -7.20
N ARG A 76 9.48 -17.26 -6.49
CA ARG A 76 10.81 -16.74 -6.81
C ARG A 76 11.67 -16.71 -5.55
N LEU A 77 12.72 -17.52 -5.51
CA LEU A 77 13.80 -17.41 -4.53
C LEU A 77 14.98 -16.72 -5.20
N LYS A 78 15.43 -15.59 -4.66
CA LYS A 78 16.54 -14.80 -5.22
C LYS A 78 17.59 -14.53 -4.14
N GLN A 79 18.84 -14.39 -4.55
CA GLN A 79 19.92 -13.90 -3.69
C GLN A 79 20.25 -12.45 -4.05
N GLY A 80 20.53 -11.63 -3.04
CA GLY A 80 21.00 -10.25 -3.24
C GLY A 80 20.50 -9.32 -2.15
N ASP A 81 20.73 -8.01 -2.33
CA ASP A 81 20.14 -7.00 -1.46
C ASP A 81 18.61 -6.96 -1.69
N PRO A 82 17.77 -7.26 -0.68
CA PRO A 82 16.32 -7.22 -0.81
C PRO A 82 15.79 -5.91 -1.40
N LYS A 83 16.44 -4.78 -1.10
CA LYS A 83 16.08 -3.45 -1.60
C LYS A 83 16.08 -3.39 -3.13
N ASN A 84 17.11 -3.96 -3.75
CA ASN A 84 17.32 -3.94 -5.20
C ASN A 84 16.55 -5.06 -5.90
N ILE A 85 16.53 -6.25 -5.30
CA ILE A 85 15.89 -7.42 -5.91
C ILE A 85 14.38 -7.24 -6.01
N VAL A 86 13.73 -6.64 -5.00
CA VAL A 86 12.28 -6.39 -5.04
C VAL A 86 11.92 -5.45 -6.19
N THR A 87 12.65 -4.35 -6.37
CA THR A 87 12.42 -3.41 -7.48
C THR A 87 12.71 -4.05 -8.83
N GLN A 88 13.82 -4.79 -8.93
CA GLN A 88 14.18 -5.50 -10.15
C GLN A 88 13.10 -6.50 -10.58
N VAL A 89 12.63 -7.34 -9.65
CA VAL A 89 11.58 -8.34 -9.96
C VAL A 89 10.26 -7.65 -10.28
N ALA A 90 9.91 -6.56 -9.59
CA ALA A 90 8.70 -5.80 -9.91
C ALA A 90 8.70 -5.27 -11.35
N ASP A 91 9.87 -4.84 -11.84
CA ASP A 91 10.04 -4.38 -13.21
C ASP A 91 10.10 -5.53 -14.22
N GLU A 92 10.84 -6.61 -13.94
CA GLU A 92 10.91 -7.84 -14.76
C GLU A 92 9.52 -8.44 -15.01
N GLU A 93 8.68 -8.49 -13.98
CA GLU A 93 7.34 -9.07 -14.05
C GLU A 93 6.28 -8.06 -14.51
N GLU A 94 6.66 -6.79 -14.70
CA GLU A 94 5.76 -5.67 -15.00
C GLU A 94 4.58 -5.56 -14.02
N THR A 95 4.90 -5.65 -12.73
CA THR A 95 3.91 -5.74 -11.66
C THR A 95 3.00 -4.50 -11.61
N ASP A 96 1.70 -4.71 -11.35
CA ASP A 96 0.71 -3.65 -11.16
C ASP A 96 0.57 -3.22 -9.68
N LEU A 97 0.92 -4.10 -8.74
CA LEU A 97 0.90 -3.84 -7.30
C LEU A 97 1.97 -4.66 -6.56
N ILE A 98 2.78 -3.99 -5.75
CA ILE A 98 3.69 -4.66 -4.81
C ILE A 98 3.02 -4.74 -3.43
N ILE A 99 2.95 -5.93 -2.84
CA ILE A 99 2.55 -6.15 -1.45
C ILE A 99 3.80 -6.45 -0.63
N MET A 100 3.99 -5.68 0.44
CA MET A 100 5.20 -5.76 1.26
C MET A 100 4.90 -5.49 2.73
N GLY A 101 5.58 -6.25 3.59
CA GLY A 101 5.62 -5.99 5.02
C GLY A 101 6.38 -4.71 5.31
N SER A 102 5.88 -3.90 6.23
CA SER A 102 6.59 -2.74 6.76
C SER A 102 6.73 -2.83 8.27
N ARG A 103 7.78 -2.19 8.78
CA ARG A 103 8.02 -2.13 10.22
C ARG A 103 6.99 -1.19 10.86
N GLY A 104 6.38 -1.62 11.97
CA GLY A 104 5.39 -0.86 12.75
C GLY A 104 6.00 0.16 13.73
N LEU A 105 5.14 0.84 14.49
CA LEU A 105 5.51 1.90 15.45
C LEU A 105 6.24 1.41 16.70
N THR A 106 6.23 0.09 16.94
CA THR A 106 6.98 -0.54 18.05
C THR A 106 8.50 -0.53 17.84
N ARG A 107 8.97 -0.09 16.67
CA ARG A 107 10.39 0.06 16.35
C ARG A 107 10.76 1.54 16.32
N LEU A 108 12.02 1.85 16.63
CA LEU A 108 12.54 3.22 16.58
C LEU A 108 12.32 3.84 15.20
N GLU A 109 11.76 5.04 15.15
CA GLU A 109 11.42 5.74 13.89
C GLU A 109 12.65 5.90 12.97
N ALA A 110 13.82 6.20 13.54
CA ALA A 110 15.09 6.29 12.80
C ALA A 110 15.48 4.97 12.09
N ILE A 111 15.02 3.81 12.58
CA ILE A 111 15.27 2.51 11.93
C ILE A 111 14.28 2.27 10.78
N LEU A 112 13.12 2.95 10.76
CA LEU A 112 12.11 2.84 9.69
C LEU A 112 12.54 3.53 8.40
N GLU A 113 13.36 4.58 8.52
CA GLU A 113 13.90 5.37 7.42
C GLU A 113 14.85 4.55 6.53
N ASN A 114 15.61 3.62 7.12
CA ASN A 114 16.56 2.76 6.39
C ASN A 114 16.01 1.37 6.04
N SER A 115 14.68 1.20 6.11
CA SER A 115 14.01 -0.09 5.85
C SER A 115 13.95 -0.48 4.37
N VAL A 116 13.78 -1.78 4.10
CA VAL A 116 13.58 -2.28 2.72
C VAL A 116 12.33 -1.66 2.10
N SER A 117 11.23 -1.61 2.85
CA SER A 117 9.98 -0.99 2.38
C SER A 117 10.11 0.49 2.06
N GLN A 118 10.94 1.23 2.78
CA GLN A 118 11.18 2.64 2.45
C GLN A 118 11.95 2.78 1.13
N TYR A 119 12.98 1.96 0.95
CA TYR A 119 13.77 2.00 -0.28
C TYR A 119 12.95 1.63 -1.52
N VAL A 120 12.20 0.52 -1.43
CA VAL A 120 11.29 0.09 -2.51
C VAL A 120 10.24 1.15 -2.78
N PHE A 121 9.68 1.79 -1.73
CA PHE A 121 8.75 2.90 -1.89
C PHE A 121 9.38 4.06 -2.65
N GLN A 122 10.58 4.51 -2.31
CA GLN A 122 11.21 5.65 -3.00
C GLN A 122 11.59 5.34 -4.45
N LEU A 123 11.97 4.10 -4.77
CA LEU A 123 12.50 3.75 -6.09
C LEU A 123 11.51 3.07 -7.04
N SER A 124 10.42 2.51 -6.52
CA SER A 124 9.41 1.88 -7.36
C SER A 124 8.41 2.91 -7.90
N SER A 125 8.16 2.84 -9.21
CA SER A 125 7.02 3.52 -9.86
C SER A 125 5.73 2.73 -9.74
N ARG A 126 5.75 1.53 -9.13
CA ARG A 126 4.57 0.69 -8.97
C ARG A 126 3.78 1.10 -7.71
N PRO A 127 2.45 1.00 -7.73
CA PRO A 127 1.64 1.05 -6.51
C PRO A 127 2.14 0.06 -5.46
N MET A 128 2.07 0.45 -4.18
CA MET A 128 2.52 -0.38 -3.07
C MET A 128 1.44 -0.51 -2.01
N LEU A 129 1.09 -1.73 -1.63
CA LEU A 129 0.32 -2.04 -0.45
C LEU A 129 1.25 -2.46 0.69
N LEU A 130 1.28 -1.65 1.73
CA LEU A 130 2.12 -1.85 2.91
C LEU A 130 1.30 -2.43 4.05
N VAL A 131 1.81 -3.52 4.61
CA VAL A 131 1.19 -4.25 5.73
C VAL A 131 2.14 -4.18 6.92
N LYS A 132 1.77 -3.44 7.96
CA LYS A 132 2.64 -3.28 9.13
C LYS A 132 2.56 -4.48 10.06
N ASP A 133 3.69 -4.79 10.70
CA ASP A 133 3.81 -5.86 11.70
C ASP A 133 2.88 -5.71 12.93
N ASP A 134 2.41 -4.49 13.21
CA ASP A 134 1.53 -4.15 14.35
C ASP A 134 0.06 -3.96 13.95
N VAL A 135 -0.30 -4.27 12.71
CA VAL A 135 -1.67 -4.15 12.18
C VAL A 135 -2.29 -5.53 12.03
N TYR A 136 -3.55 -5.64 12.45
CA TYR A 136 -4.34 -6.85 12.25
C TYR A 136 -5.00 -6.81 10.87
N VAL A 137 -4.69 -7.78 10.01
CA VAL A 137 -5.31 -7.92 8.69
C VAL A 137 -6.75 -8.42 8.86
N LYS A 138 -7.71 -7.63 8.39
CA LYS A 138 -9.15 -7.93 8.46
C LYS A 138 -9.71 -8.10 7.06
N GLN A 139 -10.92 -8.67 6.99
CA GLN A 139 -11.69 -8.63 5.76
C GLN A 139 -11.96 -7.18 5.34
N ILE A 140 -11.73 -6.88 4.06
CA ILE A 140 -11.82 -5.51 3.54
C ILE A 140 -13.29 -5.13 3.35
N ARG A 141 -13.84 -4.32 4.27
CA ARG A 141 -15.22 -3.82 4.20
C ARG A 141 -15.31 -2.31 4.24
N ARG A 142 -14.34 -1.64 4.85
CA ARG A 142 -14.26 -0.19 4.99
C ARG A 142 -12.99 0.30 4.33
N ILE A 143 -13.13 0.86 3.13
CA ILE A 143 -12.00 1.39 2.37
C ILE A 143 -12.06 2.91 2.47
N MET A 144 -10.97 3.55 2.82
CA MET A 144 -10.87 5.01 2.82
C MET A 144 -9.96 5.49 1.72
N VAL A 145 -10.37 6.55 1.03
CA VAL A 145 -9.54 7.29 0.07
C VAL A 145 -9.30 8.68 0.63
N ALA A 146 -8.03 9.06 0.74
CA ALA A 146 -7.65 10.42 1.06
C ALA A 146 -7.75 11.30 -0.20
N MET A 147 -8.61 12.31 -0.13
CA MET A 147 -9.00 13.20 -1.22
C MET A 147 -8.40 14.60 -1.02
N ASP A 148 -7.82 15.15 -2.08
CA ASP A 148 -7.49 16.57 -2.21
C ASP A 148 -7.78 17.04 -3.65
N LYS A 149 -7.20 18.17 -4.09
CA LYS A 149 -7.39 18.68 -5.47
C LYS A 149 -6.38 18.11 -6.48
N SER A 150 -5.55 17.15 -6.08
CA SER A 150 -4.45 16.64 -6.91
C SER A 150 -4.89 15.48 -7.81
N ASP A 151 -4.22 15.34 -8.95
CA ASP A 151 -4.38 14.19 -9.84
C ASP A 151 -4.03 12.87 -9.14
N ALA A 152 -3.09 12.89 -8.19
CA ALA A 152 -2.73 11.71 -7.42
C ALA A 152 -3.89 11.21 -6.56
N ALA A 153 -4.65 12.11 -5.93
CA ALA A 153 -5.86 11.76 -5.19
C ALA A 153 -7.00 11.34 -6.13
N GLN A 154 -7.13 11.95 -7.30
CA GLN A 154 -8.13 11.50 -8.27
C GLN A 154 -7.83 10.08 -8.77
N ASN A 155 -6.58 9.77 -9.10
CA ASN A 155 -6.16 8.43 -9.50
C ASN A 155 -6.36 7.38 -8.40
N SER A 156 -6.10 7.74 -7.14
CA SER A 156 -6.35 6.87 -5.99
C SER A 156 -7.84 6.58 -5.82
N PHE A 157 -8.70 7.57 -6.07
CA PHE A 157 -10.15 7.41 -6.08
C PHE A 157 -10.64 6.53 -7.24
N GLU A 158 -10.11 6.70 -8.46
CA GLU A 158 -10.45 5.79 -9.58
C GLU A 158 -10.04 4.35 -9.28
N LEU A 159 -8.86 4.14 -8.69
CA LEU A 159 -8.42 2.83 -8.25
C LEU A 159 -9.39 2.25 -7.23
N ALA A 160 -9.76 3.02 -6.20
CA ALA A 160 -10.72 2.59 -5.20
C ALA A 160 -12.06 2.18 -5.83
N LEU A 161 -12.61 3.00 -6.72
CA LEU A 161 -13.84 2.67 -7.46
C LEU A 161 -13.69 1.38 -8.27
N SER A 162 -12.54 1.15 -8.90
CA SER A 162 -12.29 -0.08 -9.66
C SER A 162 -12.24 -1.34 -8.78
N LEU A 163 -11.85 -1.20 -7.51
CA LEU A 163 -11.84 -2.29 -6.55
C LEU A 163 -13.25 -2.56 -6.01
N VAL A 164 -14.01 -1.51 -5.66
CA VAL A 164 -15.25 -1.66 -4.87
C VAL A 164 -16.54 -1.78 -5.69
N ARG A 165 -16.52 -1.44 -6.99
CA ARG A 165 -17.75 -1.36 -7.82
C ARG A 165 -18.58 -2.64 -7.81
N ASP A 166 -17.92 -3.79 -7.82
CA ASP A 166 -18.58 -5.10 -7.89
C ASP A 166 -18.64 -5.81 -6.52
N MET A 167 -18.28 -5.11 -5.44
CA MET A 167 -18.30 -5.65 -4.08
C MET A 167 -19.66 -5.40 -3.41
N LYS A 168 -20.14 -6.41 -2.67
CA LYS A 168 -21.28 -6.26 -1.75
C LYS A 168 -20.78 -5.99 -0.34
N ASN A 169 -21.55 -5.25 0.45
CA ASN A 169 -21.26 -4.96 1.87
C ASN A 169 -19.93 -4.21 2.12
N VAL A 170 -19.52 -3.37 1.16
CA VAL A 170 -18.38 -2.46 1.31
C VAL A 170 -18.87 -1.02 1.46
N GLN A 171 -18.20 -0.27 2.32
CA GLN A 171 -18.39 1.16 2.50
C GLN A 171 -17.12 1.90 2.07
N LEU A 172 -17.23 2.73 1.04
CA LEU A 172 -16.17 3.65 0.65
C LEU A 172 -16.24 4.92 1.52
N TYR A 173 -15.13 5.32 2.11
CA TYR A 173 -14.99 6.58 2.83
C TYR A 173 -14.19 7.56 1.98
N LEU A 174 -14.79 8.69 1.63
CA LEU A 174 -14.14 9.79 0.92
C LEU A 174 -13.71 10.81 1.98
N ALA A 175 -12.41 10.81 2.32
CA ALA A 175 -11.88 11.57 3.43
C ALA A 175 -11.06 12.76 2.93
N ARG A 176 -11.32 13.96 3.45
CA ARG A 176 -10.51 15.14 3.16
C ARG A 176 -10.11 15.81 4.47
N VAL A 177 -8.83 16.21 4.55
CA VAL A 177 -8.31 17.03 5.64
C VAL A 177 -7.98 18.41 5.08
N ILE A 178 -8.55 19.47 5.66
CA ILE A 178 -8.31 20.86 5.26
C ILE A 178 -7.19 21.43 6.16
N PRO A 179 -5.97 21.67 5.64
CA PRO A 179 -4.81 22.07 6.45
C PRO A 179 -5.02 23.31 7.32
N GLU A 180 -5.74 24.29 6.78
CA GLU A 180 -5.89 25.63 7.38
C GLU A 180 -7.13 25.75 8.28
N ALA A 181 -8.01 24.75 8.28
CA ALA A 181 -9.21 24.74 9.10
C ALA A 181 -8.92 24.09 10.46
N LYS A 182 -9.47 24.63 11.54
CA LYS A 182 -9.53 23.88 12.81
C LYS A 182 -10.62 22.81 12.74
N PRO A 183 -10.51 21.69 13.48
CA PRO A 183 -11.51 20.62 13.46
C PRO A 183 -12.96 21.07 13.73
N ASP A 184 -13.14 22.06 14.60
CA ASP A 184 -14.43 22.67 14.97
C ASP A 184 -14.98 23.64 13.91
N GLN A 185 -14.16 24.06 12.95
CA GLN A 185 -14.53 24.97 11.87
C GLN A 185 -14.94 24.25 10.58
N VAL A 186 -14.85 22.92 10.59
CA VAL A 186 -15.21 22.10 9.45
C VAL A 186 -16.73 22.03 9.32
N MET A 187 -17.23 22.15 8.09
CA MET A 187 -18.65 22.01 7.79
C MET A 187 -19.20 20.68 8.32
N SER A 188 -20.35 20.71 8.99
CA SER A 188 -21.02 19.49 9.47
C SER A 188 -21.42 18.56 8.31
N ASN A 189 -21.75 19.13 7.15
CA ASN A 189 -22.03 18.38 5.93
C ASN A 189 -20.77 18.24 5.06
N ALA A 190 -20.06 17.12 5.22
CA ALA A 190 -18.87 16.82 4.43
C ALA A 190 -19.15 16.72 2.91
N GLU A 191 -20.37 16.36 2.49
CA GLU A 191 -20.73 16.29 1.06
C GLU A 191 -20.84 17.66 0.38
N ALA A 192 -20.85 18.75 1.16
CA ALA A 192 -20.84 20.11 0.61
C ALA A 192 -19.43 20.60 0.21
N ASP A 193 -18.36 19.90 0.64
CA ASP A 193 -17.00 20.23 0.17
C ASP A 193 -16.91 19.94 -1.35
N PRO A 194 -16.43 20.88 -2.18
CA PRO A 194 -16.45 20.71 -3.63
C PRO A 194 -15.74 19.45 -4.15
N VAL A 195 -14.64 19.04 -3.51
CA VAL A 195 -13.91 17.84 -3.94
C VAL A 195 -14.64 16.57 -3.51
N LEU A 196 -15.17 16.54 -2.28
CA LEU A 196 -15.96 15.41 -1.83
C LEU A 196 -17.28 15.30 -2.59
N ALA A 197 -17.91 16.42 -2.96
CA ALA A 197 -19.15 16.47 -3.73
C ALA A 197 -18.98 15.83 -5.12
N GLU A 198 -17.91 16.16 -5.82
CA GLU A 198 -17.59 15.59 -7.13
C GLU A 198 -17.36 14.07 -7.04
N ALA A 199 -16.53 13.65 -6.08
CA ALA A 199 -16.25 12.24 -5.85
C ALA A 199 -17.51 11.46 -5.42
N ALA A 200 -18.32 12.03 -4.52
CA ALA A 200 -19.60 11.49 -4.09
C ALA A 200 -20.56 11.30 -5.27
N ALA A 201 -20.71 12.31 -6.13
CA ALA A 201 -21.57 12.22 -7.31
C ALA A 201 -21.12 11.10 -8.26
N LYS A 202 -19.80 10.90 -8.42
CA LYS A 202 -19.25 9.81 -9.23
C LYS A 202 -19.48 8.44 -8.57
N ALA A 203 -19.23 8.29 -7.28
CA ALA A 203 -19.50 7.05 -6.54
C ALA A 203 -20.99 6.67 -6.62
N LYS A 204 -21.87 7.65 -6.41
CA LYS A 204 -23.33 7.50 -6.52
C LYS A 204 -23.77 7.00 -7.89
N ARG A 205 -23.26 7.61 -8.96
CA ARG A 205 -23.56 7.22 -10.35
C ARG A 205 -23.13 5.79 -10.67
N LEU A 206 -22.08 5.30 -10.02
CA LEU A 206 -21.60 3.92 -10.15
C LEU A 206 -22.27 2.94 -9.19
N GLY A 207 -23.24 3.39 -8.38
CA GLY A 207 -23.94 2.54 -7.41
C GLY A 207 -23.07 2.12 -6.20
N VAL A 208 -21.95 2.80 -5.96
CA VAL A 208 -21.04 2.49 -4.86
C VAL A 208 -21.54 3.14 -3.56
N SER A 209 -21.67 2.36 -2.50
CA SER A 209 -21.97 2.90 -1.16
C SER A 209 -20.79 3.74 -0.66
N TYR A 210 -21.04 5.01 -0.36
CA TYR A 210 -20.00 5.94 0.11
C TYR A 210 -20.44 6.73 1.37
N ARG A 211 -19.45 7.27 2.08
CA ARG A 211 -19.60 8.27 3.15
C ARG A 211 -18.52 9.32 2.99
N CYS A 212 -18.89 10.59 3.05
CA CYS A 212 -17.93 11.69 3.07
C CYS A 212 -17.53 12.03 4.51
N VAL A 213 -16.23 12.24 4.73
CA VAL A 213 -15.67 12.60 6.03
C VAL A 213 -14.72 13.76 5.83
N LEU A 214 -14.91 14.82 6.60
CA LEU A 214 -14.14 16.05 6.51
C LEU A 214 -13.54 16.36 7.88
N SER A 215 -12.26 16.71 7.91
CA SER A 215 -11.56 17.13 9.13
C SER A 215 -10.66 18.34 8.83
N GLY A 216 -10.25 19.04 9.87
CA GLY A 216 -9.34 20.19 9.82
C GLY A 216 -8.00 19.84 10.47
N GLY A 217 -6.94 20.54 10.09
CA GLY A 217 -5.61 20.41 10.69
C GLY A 217 -4.62 19.69 9.79
N LYS A 218 -3.52 19.18 10.36
CA LYS A 218 -2.42 18.62 9.58
C LYS A 218 -2.85 17.35 8.83
N PRO A 219 -2.64 17.24 7.49
CA PRO A 219 -3.11 16.10 6.71
C PRO A 219 -2.64 14.72 7.19
N GLY A 220 -1.35 14.56 7.54
CA GLY A 220 -0.82 13.28 8.00
C GLY A 220 -1.52 12.73 9.25
N PRO A 221 -1.48 13.47 10.38
CA PRO A 221 -2.22 13.12 11.59
C PRO A 221 -3.72 12.95 11.32
N GLY A 222 -4.35 13.92 10.65
CA GLY A 222 -5.80 13.90 10.41
C GLY A 222 -6.25 12.69 9.58
N ILE A 223 -5.48 12.26 8.58
CA ILE A 223 -5.80 11.04 7.83
C ILE A 223 -5.68 9.79 8.72
N CYS A 224 -4.65 9.71 9.57
CA CYS A 224 -4.47 8.56 10.46
C CYS A 224 -5.58 8.49 11.52
N GLU A 225 -5.93 9.63 12.13
CA GLU A 225 -7.04 9.76 13.10
C GLU A 225 -8.38 9.37 12.45
N LEU A 226 -8.67 9.85 11.24
CA LEU A 226 -9.87 9.45 10.51
C LEU A 226 -9.89 7.94 10.19
N ALA A 227 -8.74 7.36 9.84
CA ALA A 227 -8.64 5.92 9.59
C ALA A 227 -8.95 5.10 10.84
N GLU A 228 -8.45 5.56 11.99
CA GLU A 228 -8.69 4.95 13.29
C GLU A 228 -10.16 5.10 13.73
N ASP A 229 -10.68 6.32 13.76
CA ASP A 229 -12.04 6.63 14.19
C ASP A 229 -13.10 5.87 13.37
N LYS A 230 -12.87 5.75 12.06
CA LYS A 230 -13.78 5.04 11.15
C LYS A 230 -13.48 3.55 11.05
N ASN A 231 -12.48 3.06 11.79
CA ASN A 231 -12.06 1.67 11.80
C ASN A 231 -11.86 1.13 10.38
N ILE A 232 -11.03 1.81 9.61
CA ILE A 232 -10.75 1.52 8.21
C ILE A 232 -9.94 0.22 8.09
N ASP A 233 -10.32 -0.62 7.12
CA ASP A 233 -9.66 -1.89 6.84
C ASP A 233 -8.57 -1.76 5.76
N LEU A 234 -8.67 -0.74 4.91
CA LEU A 234 -7.69 -0.41 3.88
C LEU A 234 -7.72 1.10 3.58
N LEU A 235 -6.60 1.78 3.76
CA LEU A 235 -6.41 3.17 3.37
C LEU A 235 -5.74 3.25 2.00
N ILE A 236 -6.34 3.99 1.08
CA ILE A 236 -5.79 4.30 -0.25
C ILE A 236 -5.37 5.77 -0.27
N LEU A 237 -4.12 6.03 -0.61
CA LEU A 237 -3.54 7.37 -0.65
C LEU A 237 -2.80 7.58 -1.96
N GLY A 238 -3.06 8.71 -2.61
CA GLY A 238 -2.31 9.16 -3.78
C GLY A 238 -0.86 9.50 -3.40
N SER A 239 0.10 8.88 -4.07
CA SER A 239 1.53 9.10 -3.83
C SER A 239 2.23 9.40 -5.15
N PRO A 240 2.33 10.66 -5.58
CA PRO A 240 2.95 11.02 -6.85
C PRO A 240 4.39 10.50 -6.93
N ASP A 241 4.87 10.13 -8.13
CA ASP A 241 6.27 9.77 -8.31
C ASP A 241 7.11 11.03 -8.00
N ARG A 242 8.03 10.89 -7.06
CA ARG A 242 8.88 11.98 -6.57
C ARG A 242 10.19 12.05 -7.33
N ARG A 243 10.41 11.22 -8.35
CA ARG A 243 11.58 11.31 -9.22
C ARG A 243 11.32 12.33 -10.32
N PRO A 244 11.85 13.57 -10.26
CA PRO A 244 11.98 14.37 -11.46
C PRO A 244 12.82 13.59 -12.47
N SER A 245 12.47 13.68 -13.76
CA SER A 245 13.15 13.01 -14.88
C SER A 245 14.68 13.25 -14.88
N MET A 246 15.14 14.34 -14.26
CA MET A 246 16.54 14.74 -14.12
C MET A 246 17.28 14.13 -12.93
N ALA A 247 16.59 13.53 -11.95
CA ALA A 247 17.16 13.05 -10.68
C ALA A 247 17.30 11.52 -10.60
N LYS A 248 17.25 10.81 -11.73
CA LYS A 248 17.56 9.36 -11.76
C LYS A 248 19.00 9.04 -11.32
N SER A 249 19.87 10.05 -11.15
CA SER A 249 21.26 9.90 -10.72
C SER A 249 21.59 10.48 -9.33
N LEU A 250 20.61 10.99 -8.57
CA LEU A 250 20.91 11.62 -7.28
C LEU A 250 21.05 10.59 -6.15
N VAL A 251 22.23 10.61 -5.51
CA VAL A 251 22.69 9.67 -4.48
C VAL A 251 22.09 9.99 -3.09
N ASP A 252 21.63 11.23 -2.86
CA ASP A 252 21.12 11.69 -1.56
C ASP A 252 19.62 11.43 -1.36
N LEU A 253 19.21 10.16 -1.42
CA LEU A 253 17.85 9.71 -1.09
C LEU A 253 17.46 10.09 0.36
N ASP A 254 18.44 10.17 1.26
CA ASP A 254 18.25 10.43 2.69
C ASP A 254 17.63 11.81 2.99
N ARG A 255 17.83 12.81 2.12
CA ARG A 255 17.26 14.16 2.30
C ARG A 255 15.77 14.26 1.95
N LEU A 256 15.21 13.25 1.28
CA LEU A 256 13.80 13.20 0.88
C LEU A 256 12.93 12.36 1.83
N LEU A 257 13.54 11.71 2.83
CA LEU A 257 12.87 10.84 3.81
C LEU A 257 12.06 11.66 4.83
N GLY A 258 10.92 11.11 5.24
CA GLY A 258 10.19 11.53 6.44
C GLY A 258 9.29 12.77 6.34
N ASN A 259 9.42 13.60 5.30
CA ASN A 259 8.70 14.88 5.20
C ASN A 259 7.45 14.84 4.31
N SER A 260 7.06 13.68 3.79
CA SER A 260 5.88 13.57 2.93
C SER A 260 4.64 13.09 3.66
N LEU A 261 3.48 13.43 3.10
CA LEU A 261 2.21 12.85 3.53
C LEU A 261 2.24 11.31 3.46
N SER A 262 2.76 10.76 2.36
CA SER A 262 2.89 9.31 2.18
C SER A 262 3.81 8.65 3.20
N ASP A 263 4.95 9.27 3.53
CA ASP A 263 5.90 8.77 4.54
C ASP A 263 5.26 8.77 5.93
N TYR A 264 4.57 9.86 6.29
CA TYR A 264 3.86 9.95 7.56
C TYR A 264 2.80 8.84 7.67
N VAL A 265 1.92 8.74 6.67
CA VAL A 265 0.80 7.78 6.67
C VAL A 265 1.31 6.34 6.65
N ARG A 266 2.34 6.03 5.85
CA ARG A 266 2.99 4.71 5.81
C ARG A 266 3.44 4.24 7.19
N VAL A 267 3.96 5.16 8.00
CA VAL A 267 4.52 4.85 9.33
C VAL A 267 3.40 4.83 10.39
N LYS A 268 2.47 5.79 10.33
CA LYS A 268 1.55 6.11 11.43
C LYS A 268 0.15 5.51 11.30
N ALA A 269 -0.32 5.16 10.10
CA ALA A 269 -1.66 4.60 9.93
C ALA A 269 -1.82 3.29 10.73
N ASN A 270 -3.00 3.01 11.28
CA ASN A 270 -3.25 1.78 12.04
C ASN A 270 -3.92 0.67 11.19
N CYS A 271 -3.90 0.82 9.87
CA CYS A 271 -4.45 -0.13 8.90
C CYS A 271 -3.45 -0.33 7.73
N PRO A 272 -3.64 -1.34 6.88
CA PRO A 272 -2.89 -1.49 5.63
C PRO A 272 -3.07 -0.27 4.73
N VAL A 273 -1.98 0.17 4.09
CA VAL A 273 -1.96 1.38 3.25
C VAL A 273 -1.58 1.04 1.81
N LEU A 274 -2.48 1.30 0.86
CA LEU A 274 -2.21 1.26 -0.56
C LEU A 274 -1.82 2.66 -1.05
N LEU A 275 -0.55 2.81 -1.37
CA LEU A 275 0.03 4.01 -1.99
C LEU A 275 -0.08 3.87 -3.50
N SER A 276 -1.04 4.57 -4.12
CA SER A 276 -1.20 4.57 -5.57
C SER A 276 -0.18 5.50 -6.22
N ARG A 277 0.36 5.11 -7.37
CA ARG A 277 1.24 5.95 -8.18
C ARG A 277 0.47 6.54 -9.35
N THR A 278 0.75 7.80 -9.67
CA THR A 278 0.28 8.39 -10.93
C THR A 278 1.14 7.84 -12.05
N THR A 279 0.56 7.15 -13.01
CA THR A 279 1.23 6.86 -14.28
C THR A 279 1.35 8.17 -15.05
N THR A 280 2.55 8.73 -15.11
CA THR A 280 2.90 9.76 -16.10
C THR A 280 3.11 9.13 -17.46
#